data_AF-A0A954J9W2-F1
#
_entry.id   AF-A0A954J9W2-F1
#
_cell.length_a   1.000
_cell.length_b   1.000
_cell.length_c   1.000
_cell.angle_alpha   90.00
_cell.angle_beta   90.00
_cell.angle_gamma   90.00
#
_symmetry.space_group_name_H-M   'P 1'
#
loop_
_entity.id
_entity.type
_entity.pdbx_description
1 polymer ?
#
loop_
_entity_poly.entity_id
_entity_poly.type
_entity_poly.pdbx_seq_one_letter_code
_entity_poly.pdbx_strand_id
1 'polypeptide(L)'
;DQHRATLSDRIDHVVTHRIFGTGIFALLMLVIFQAVFGIAPFFSDLIESGIGEIGGWVGGLLPPGALRSLMLNGVFAGVGGVLVFLPQIAILFLFIAILEDCGYMSRAAYLMDKSMSAIGLNGKSFIPLLSSFACAVPGIMAARVIENRRDRFITILVAPLMSCSARIPVYVLLTSAFIPSFAIVPWILSSRSLVFFLMYFI
;
A
#
# COMPACT_ATOMS: atom_id res chain seq x y z
N ASP A 1 -31.65 -10.87 41.93
CA ASP A 1 -32.09 -10.86 40.53
C ASP A 1 -31.24 -9.97 39.64
N GLN A 2 -30.85 -10.53 38.48
CA GLN A 2 -30.45 -9.85 37.24
C GLN A 2 -29.09 -9.14 37.16
N HIS A 3 -28.02 -9.92 37.31
CA HIS A 3 -26.77 -9.69 36.56
C HIS A 3 -27.03 -10.06 35.08
N ARG A 4 -27.74 -9.20 34.35
CA ARG A 4 -27.90 -9.37 32.89
C ARG A 4 -26.57 -8.94 32.26
N ALA A 5 -25.73 -9.92 31.94
CA ALA A 5 -24.60 -9.74 31.06
C ALA A 5 -25.11 -9.07 29.76
N THR A 6 -24.78 -7.80 29.61
CA THR A 6 -25.15 -6.98 28.46
C THR A 6 -24.52 -7.61 27.21
N LEU A 7 -25.17 -7.53 26.04
CA LEU A 7 -24.59 -8.05 24.79
C LEU A 7 -23.18 -7.47 24.50
N SER A 8 -22.89 -6.29 25.05
CA SER A 8 -21.56 -5.65 25.04
C SER A 8 -20.46 -6.47 25.75
N ASP A 9 -20.75 -7.09 26.90
CA ASP A 9 -19.75 -7.87 27.66
C ASP A 9 -19.41 -9.21 26.99
N ARG A 10 -20.39 -9.81 26.31
CA ARG A 10 -20.18 -11.07 25.56
C ARG A 10 -19.38 -10.86 24.29
N ILE A 11 -19.58 -9.72 23.62
CA ILE A 11 -18.77 -9.32 22.47
C ILE A 11 -17.36 -9.00 22.93
N ASP A 12 -17.18 -8.26 24.03
CA ASP A 12 -15.86 -7.93 24.54
C ASP A 12 -15.05 -9.18 24.92
N HIS A 13 -15.65 -10.24 25.48
CA HIS A 13 -14.93 -11.48 25.83
C HIS A 13 -14.51 -12.33 24.59
N VAL A 14 -15.24 -12.23 23.48
CA VAL A 14 -14.87 -12.88 22.20
C VAL A 14 -13.83 -12.05 21.45
N VAL A 15 -13.91 -10.72 21.55
CA VAL A 15 -12.98 -9.79 20.89
C VAL A 15 -11.65 -9.66 21.65
N THR A 16 -11.62 -9.92 22.97
CA THR A 16 -10.39 -9.88 23.79
C THR A 16 -9.62 -11.20 23.87
N HIS A 17 -10.16 -12.32 23.37
CA HIS A 17 -9.37 -13.54 23.30
C HIS A 17 -8.26 -13.39 22.25
N ARG A 18 -6.99 -13.51 22.68
CA ARG A 18 -5.74 -13.26 21.93
C ARG A 18 -5.67 -13.88 20.52
N ILE A 19 -6.44 -14.95 20.27
CA ILE A 19 -6.53 -15.66 18.98
C ILE A 19 -7.67 -15.12 18.10
N PHE A 20 -8.81 -14.73 18.68
CA PHE A 20 -9.91 -14.12 17.92
C PHE A 20 -9.61 -12.67 17.55
N GLY A 21 -8.94 -11.92 18.43
CA GLY A 21 -8.47 -10.57 18.12
C GLY A 21 -7.48 -10.54 16.94
N THR A 22 -6.54 -11.48 16.89
CA THR A 22 -5.57 -11.59 15.78
C THR A 22 -6.24 -12.07 14.50
N GLY A 23 -7.20 -12.98 14.59
CA GLY A 23 -8.04 -13.39 13.47
C GLY A 23 -8.87 -12.25 12.87
N ILE A 24 -9.54 -11.45 13.71
CA ILE A 24 -10.32 -10.27 13.27
C ILE A 24 -9.39 -9.23 12.64
N PHE A 25 -8.24 -8.96 13.24
CA PHE A 25 -7.27 -8.02 12.66
C PHE A 25 -6.77 -8.51 11.29
N ALA A 26 -6.43 -9.79 11.16
CA ALA A 26 -5.98 -10.37 9.90
C ALA A 26 -7.08 -10.33 8.84
N LEU A 27 -8.33 -10.63 9.21
CA LEU A 27 -9.49 -10.54 8.32
C LEU A 27 -9.75 -9.09 7.88
N LEU A 28 -9.68 -8.15 8.82
CA LEU A 28 -9.85 -6.73 8.52
C LEU A 28 -8.76 -6.21 7.59
N MET A 29 -7.50 -6.61 7.80
CA MET A 29 -6.44 -6.30 6.86
C MET A 29 -6.66 -6.95 5.51
N LEU A 30 -7.08 -8.21 5.47
CA LEU A 30 -7.43 -8.88 4.21
C LEU A 30 -8.50 -8.11 3.45
N VAL A 31 -9.55 -7.60 4.12
CA VAL A 31 -10.57 -6.75 3.50
C VAL A 31 -9.98 -5.46 2.94
N ILE A 32 -9.10 -4.78 3.67
CA ILE A 32 -8.41 -3.57 3.20
C ILE A 32 -7.56 -3.88 1.97
N PHE A 33 -6.73 -4.93 2.04
CA PHE A 33 -5.91 -5.37 0.91
C PHE A 33 -6.76 -5.76 -0.29
N GLN A 34 -7.87 -6.46 -0.09
CA GLN A 34 -8.79 -6.85 -1.16
C GLN A 34 -9.47 -5.63 -1.79
N ALA A 35 -9.84 -4.63 -1.02
CA ALA A 35 -10.42 -3.41 -1.56
C ALA A 35 -9.37 -2.59 -2.33
N VAL A 36 -8.17 -2.45 -1.78
CA VAL A 36 -7.08 -1.68 -2.39
C VAL A 36 -6.51 -2.38 -3.63
N PHE A 37 -6.37 -3.70 -3.66
CA PHE A 37 -5.80 -4.41 -4.82
C PHE A 37 -6.84 -5.06 -5.74
N GLY A 38 -8.09 -5.16 -5.30
CA GLY A 38 -9.18 -5.73 -6.10
C GLY A 38 -10.09 -4.66 -6.70
N ILE A 39 -10.56 -3.72 -5.87
CA ILE A 39 -11.57 -2.73 -6.30
C ILE A 39 -10.91 -1.50 -6.92
N ALA A 40 -9.82 -1.00 -6.31
CA ALA A 40 -9.20 0.23 -6.78
C ALA A 40 -8.62 0.14 -8.21
N PRO A 41 -8.03 -0.98 -8.68
CA PRO A 41 -7.59 -1.12 -10.07
C PRO A 41 -8.72 -0.98 -11.08
N PHE A 42 -9.92 -1.47 -10.75
CA PHE A 42 -11.09 -1.29 -11.62
C PHE A 42 -11.40 0.19 -11.86
N PHE A 43 -11.32 1.02 -10.82
CA PHE A 43 -11.51 2.47 -10.96
C PHE A 43 -10.34 3.15 -11.66
N SER A 44 -9.11 2.70 -11.42
CA SER A 44 -7.92 3.27 -12.06
C SER A 44 -7.90 2.99 -13.57
N ASP A 45 -8.27 1.77 -13.97
CA ASP A 45 -8.34 1.36 -15.39
C ASP A 45 -9.42 2.14 -16.14
N LEU A 46 -10.56 2.43 -15.49
CA LEU A 46 -11.63 3.25 -16.07
C LEU A 46 -11.18 4.71 -16.31
N ILE A 47 -10.39 5.25 -15.38
CA ILE A 47 -9.79 6.58 -15.53
C ILE A 47 -8.75 6.55 -16.65
N GLU A 48 -7.89 5.53 -16.69
CA GLU A 48 -6.87 5.37 -17.71
C GLU A 48 -7.48 5.27 -19.11
N SER A 49 -8.53 4.46 -19.29
CA SER A 49 -9.23 4.33 -20.57
C SER A 49 -9.89 5.66 -20.98
N GLY A 50 -10.56 6.35 -20.05
CA GLY A 50 -11.20 7.63 -20.32
C GLY A 50 -10.19 8.71 -20.74
N ILE A 51 -9.05 8.78 -20.06
CA ILE A 51 -7.96 9.71 -20.41
C ILE A 51 -7.33 9.33 -21.75
N GLY A 52 -7.18 8.03 -22.02
CA GLY A 52 -6.69 7.50 -23.30
C GLY A 52 -7.59 7.86 -24.47
N GLU A 53 -8.91 7.76 -24.32
CA GLU A 53 -9.89 8.15 -25.33
C GLU A 53 -9.85 9.66 -25.60
N ILE A 54 -9.89 10.48 -24.55
CA ILE A 54 -9.81 11.94 -24.67
C ILE A 54 -8.48 12.35 -25.31
N GLY A 55 -7.37 11.73 -24.90
CA GLY A 55 -6.06 11.91 -25.48
C GLY A 55 -6.06 11.57 -26.97
N GLY A 56 -6.63 10.42 -27.36
CA GLY A 56 -6.77 9.99 -28.75
C GLY A 56 -7.56 10.99 -29.61
N TRP A 57 -8.68 11.51 -29.09
CA TRP A 57 -9.49 12.53 -29.76
C TRP A 57 -8.72 13.84 -29.98
N VAL A 58 -8.05 14.35 -28.94
CA VAL A 58 -7.23 15.56 -29.04
C VAL A 58 -6.04 15.34 -29.98
N GLY A 59 -5.44 14.15 -29.95
CA GLY A 59 -4.36 13.76 -30.86
C GLY A 59 -4.79 13.68 -32.32
N GLY A 60 -6.07 13.39 -32.61
CA GLY A 60 -6.64 13.40 -33.95
C GLY A 60 -6.89 14.79 -34.52
N LEU A 61 -7.09 15.78 -33.65
CA LEU A 61 -7.28 17.19 -34.04
C LEU A 61 -5.96 17.92 -34.32
N LEU A 62 -4.83 17.39 -33.84
CA LEU A 62 -3.52 18.01 -33.99
C LEU A 62 -2.73 17.41 -35.18
N PRO A 63 -2.05 18.26 -35.98
CA PRO A 63 -1.13 17.78 -37.00
C PRO A 63 0.01 16.94 -36.38
N PRO A 64 0.57 15.98 -37.12
CA PRO A 64 1.75 15.25 -36.66
C PRO A 64 2.92 16.21 -36.45
N GLY A 65 3.47 16.24 -35.24
CA GLY A 65 4.57 17.14 -34.87
C GLY A 65 4.87 17.13 -33.36
N ALA A 66 5.83 17.94 -32.94
CA ALA A 66 6.27 18.02 -31.55
C ALA A 66 5.17 18.48 -30.57
N LEU A 67 4.21 19.30 -31.02
CA LEU A 67 3.06 19.70 -30.18
C LEU A 67 2.15 18.51 -29.84
N ARG A 68 1.90 17.62 -30.80
CA ARG A 68 1.07 16.42 -30.59
C ARG A 68 1.76 15.46 -29.61
N SER A 69 3.07 15.23 -29.76
CA SER A 69 3.79 14.36 -28.84
C SER A 69 3.87 14.94 -27.43
N LEU A 70 4.05 16.26 -27.27
CA LEU A 70 4.06 16.93 -25.97
C LEU A 70 2.68 16.88 -25.29
N MET A 71 1.59 17.08 -26.04
CA MET A 71 0.23 16.96 -25.51
C MET A 71 -0.06 15.53 -25.05
N LEU A 72 0.15 14.53 -25.92
CA LEU A 72 -0.20 13.13 -25.63
C LEU A 72 0.73 12.50 -24.58
N ASN A 73 2.04 12.54 -24.80
CA ASN A 73 3.01 11.87 -23.94
C ASN A 73 3.48 12.72 -22.76
N GLY A 74 3.31 14.04 -22.82
CA GLY A 74 3.64 14.92 -21.71
C GLY A 74 2.43 15.16 -20.81
N VAL A 75 1.41 15.81 -21.34
CA VAL A 75 0.25 16.25 -20.53
C VAL A 75 -0.67 15.08 -20.22
N PHE A 76 -1.20 14.38 -21.22
CA PHE A 76 -2.17 13.31 -21.00
C PHE A 76 -1.57 12.13 -20.25
N ALA A 77 -0.37 11.67 -20.64
CA ALA A 77 0.29 10.60 -19.91
C ALA A 77 0.70 11.03 -18.48
N GLY A 78 1.17 12.26 -18.29
CA GLY A 78 1.56 12.77 -16.98
C GLY A 78 0.37 12.93 -16.02
N VAL A 79 -0.66 13.66 -16.46
CA VAL A 79 -1.89 13.87 -15.68
C VAL A 79 -2.64 12.55 -15.50
N GLY A 80 -2.65 11.69 -16.52
CA GLY A 80 -3.19 10.34 -16.46
C GLY A 80 -2.55 9.52 -15.35
N GLY A 81 -1.22 9.50 -15.29
CA GLY A 81 -0.49 8.84 -14.21
C GLY A 81 -0.96 9.31 -12.82
N VAL A 82 -1.07 10.62 -12.60
CA VAL A 82 -1.50 11.16 -11.29
C VAL A 82 -2.95 10.78 -10.96
N LEU A 83 -3.86 10.88 -11.94
CA LEU A 83 -5.29 10.59 -11.73
C LEU A 83 -5.55 9.10 -11.48
N VAL A 84 -4.80 8.21 -12.13
CA VAL A 84 -4.88 6.74 -11.95
C VAL A 84 -4.49 6.33 -10.52
N PHE A 85 -3.61 7.08 -9.83
CA PHE A 85 -3.27 6.81 -8.43
C PHE A 85 -4.33 7.28 -7.42
N LEU A 86 -5.21 8.21 -7.81
CA LEU A 86 -6.17 8.82 -6.89
C LEU A 86 -7.17 7.82 -6.27
N PRO A 87 -7.79 6.89 -7.02
CA PRO A 87 -8.70 5.90 -6.45
C PRO A 87 -8.04 5.02 -5.37
N GLN A 88 -6.80 4.60 -5.60
CA GLN A 88 -6.02 3.78 -4.67
C GLN A 88 -5.87 4.49 -3.32
N ILE A 89 -5.47 5.76 -3.38
CA ILE A 89 -5.23 6.59 -2.19
C ILE A 89 -6.56 6.86 -1.48
N ALA A 90 -7.61 7.22 -2.22
CA ALA A 90 -8.93 7.51 -1.65
C ALA A 90 -9.50 6.32 -0.89
N ILE A 91 -9.43 5.11 -1.45
CA ILE A 91 -9.91 3.89 -0.78
C ILE A 91 -9.12 3.62 0.49
N LEU A 92 -7.79 3.75 0.44
CA LEU A 92 -6.96 3.52 1.63
C LEU A 92 -7.25 4.54 2.75
N PHE A 93 -7.36 5.83 2.42
CA PHE A 93 -7.71 6.86 3.41
C PHE A 93 -9.10 6.66 3.98
N LEU A 94 -10.07 6.20 3.17
CA LEU A 94 -11.40 5.82 3.64
C LEU A 94 -11.32 4.72 4.72
N PHE A 95 -10.55 3.66 4.49
CA PHE A 95 -10.38 2.60 5.50
C PHE A 95 -9.64 3.07 6.74
N ILE A 96 -8.60 3.90 6.59
CA ILE A 96 -7.89 4.48 7.73
C ILE A 96 -8.84 5.33 8.57
N ALA A 97 -9.65 6.18 7.94
CA ALA A 97 -10.65 7.01 8.62
C ALA A 97 -11.68 6.14 9.35
N ILE A 98 -12.23 5.10 8.70
CA ILE A 98 -13.16 4.16 9.34
C ILE A 98 -12.51 3.48 10.56
N LEU A 99 -11.25 3.06 10.46
CA LEU A 99 -10.54 2.42 11.57
C LEU A 99 -10.25 3.36 12.74
N GLU A 100 -10.00 4.63 12.43
CA GLU A 100 -9.79 5.70 13.39
C GLU A 100 -11.10 6.02 14.12
N ASP A 101 -12.19 6.25 13.38
CA ASP A 101 -13.53 6.56 13.91
C ASP A 101 -14.11 5.42 14.75
N CYS A 102 -13.85 4.16 14.36
CA CYS A 102 -14.29 2.99 15.12
C CYS A 102 -13.47 2.77 16.41
N GLY A 103 -12.40 3.54 16.65
CA GLY A 103 -11.49 3.37 17.77
C GLY A 103 -10.71 2.04 17.74
N TYR A 104 -10.81 1.25 16.67
CA TYR A 104 -10.20 -0.08 16.55
C TYR A 104 -8.67 0.02 16.50
N MET A 105 -8.10 1.15 16.04
CA MET A 105 -6.67 1.43 16.10
C MET A 105 -6.09 1.28 17.51
N SER A 106 -6.82 1.73 18.54
CA SER A 106 -6.37 1.63 19.94
C SER A 106 -6.32 0.17 20.43
N ARG A 107 -7.31 -0.65 20.03
CA ARG A 107 -7.38 -2.09 20.36
C ARG A 107 -6.35 -2.91 19.58
N ALA A 108 -6.16 -2.60 18.30
CA ALA A 108 -5.19 -3.27 17.43
C ALA A 108 -3.73 -3.03 17.89
N ALA A 109 -3.41 -1.82 18.33
CA ALA A 109 -2.09 -1.50 18.87
C ALA A 109 -1.76 -2.34 20.13
N TYR A 110 -2.72 -2.51 21.04
CA TYR A 110 -2.54 -3.33 22.24
C TYR A 110 -2.33 -4.82 21.90
N LEU A 111 -3.08 -5.35 20.94
CA LEU A 111 -2.96 -6.74 20.52
C LEU A 111 -1.59 -7.06 19.91
N MET A 112 -1.03 -6.12 19.15
CA MET A 112 0.25 -6.30 18.45
C MET A 112 1.48 -5.91 19.29
N ASP A 113 1.27 -5.29 20.46
CA ASP A 113 2.33 -4.82 21.35
C ASP A 113 3.33 -5.92 21.73
N LYS A 114 2.86 -7.15 21.94
CA LYS A 114 3.73 -8.30 22.25
C LYS A 114 4.68 -8.68 21.10
N SER A 115 4.26 -8.50 19.86
CA SER A 115 5.06 -8.81 18.66
C SER A 115 6.13 -7.74 18.44
N MET A 116 5.76 -6.46 18.57
CA MET A 116 6.72 -5.35 18.38
C MET A 116 7.64 -5.14 19.56
N SER A 117 7.19 -5.44 20.79
CA SER A 117 8.04 -5.41 21.98
C SER A 117 9.25 -6.36 21.84
N ALA A 118 9.08 -7.49 21.16
CA ALA A 118 10.18 -8.42 20.87
C ALA A 118 11.28 -7.81 19.96
N ILE A 119 10.93 -6.79 19.17
CA ILE A 119 11.83 -6.06 18.26
C ILE A 119 12.22 -4.69 18.87
N GLY A 120 11.76 -4.39 20.10
CA GLY A 120 12.04 -3.13 20.80
C GLY A 120 11.20 -1.93 20.33
N LEU A 121 10.10 -2.17 19.61
CA LEU A 121 9.19 -1.15 19.11
C LEU A 121 7.87 -1.14 19.90
N ASN A 122 7.17 -0.01 19.86
CA ASN A 122 5.85 0.14 20.47
C ASN A 122 4.77 -0.55 19.60
N GLY A 123 3.75 -1.16 20.21
CA GLY A 123 2.57 -1.69 19.51
C GLY A 123 1.93 -0.72 18.51
N LYS A 124 2.01 0.60 18.80
CA LYS A 124 1.52 1.68 17.94
C LYS A 124 2.29 1.82 16.61
N SER A 125 3.49 1.27 16.47
CA SER A 125 4.31 1.37 15.24
C SER A 125 3.87 0.44 14.11
N PHE A 126 3.10 -0.59 14.39
CA PHE A 126 2.74 -1.58 13.37
C PHE A 126 1.66 -1.14 12.40
N ILE A 127 0.71 -0.33 12.86
CA ILE A 127 -0.31 0.22 11.97
C ILE A 127 0.35 1.05 10.85
N PRO A 128 1.29 1.98 11.15
CA PRO A 128 2.12 2.64 10.14
C PRO A 128 2.94 1.68 9.27
N LEU A 129 3.63 0.69 9.83
CA LEU A 129 4.49 -0.21 9.07
C LEU A 129 3.69 -1.09 8.09
N LEU A 130 2.55 -1.62 8.54
CA LEU A 130 1.68 -2.44 7.72
C LEU A 130 0.97 -1.61 6.64
N SER A 131 0.55 -0.38 6.98
CA SER A 131 0.06 0.58 5.97
C SER A 131 1.16 0.95 4.96
N SER A 132 2.42 1.07 5.41
CA SER A 132 3.58 1.35 4.54
C SER A 132 3.86 0.23 3.53
N PHE A 133 3.54 -1.02 3.89
CA PHE A 133 3.63 -2.17 2.99
C PHE A 133 2.64 -2.06 1.82
N ALA A 134 1.42 -1.53 2.07
CA ALA A 134 0.47 -1.22 1.00
C ALA A 134 0.87 0.05 0.24
N CYS A 135 1.15 1.14 0.96
CA CYS A 135 1.62 2.40 0.40
C CYS A 135 2.44 3.20 1.43
N ALA A 136 3.67 3.58 1.07
CA ALA A 136 4.60 4.27 1.97
C ALA A 136 4.11 5.65 2.45
N VAL A 137 3.42 6.42 1.59
CA VAL A 137 2.96 7.79 1.91
C VAL A 137 2.03 7.85 3.13
N PRO A 138 0.88 7.14 3.13
CA PRO A 138 -0.06 7.14 4.26
C PRO A 138 0.52 6.43 5.49
N GLY A 139 1.34 5.40 5.30
CA GLY A 139 2.05 4.76 6.41
C GLY A 139 2.98 5.74 7.16
N ILE A 140 3.72 6.58 6.43
CA ILE A 140 4.54 7.65 7.01
C ILE A 140 3.66 8.70 7.70
N MET A 141 2.54 9.12 7.10
CA MET A 141 1.63 10.08 7.73
C MET A 141 1.01 9.53 9.01
N ALA A 142 0.68 8.24 9.05
CA ALA A 142 0.13 7.56 10.23
C ALA A 142 1.14 7.45 11.39
N ALA A 143 2.45 7.52 11.12
CA ALA A 143 3.48 7.50 12.17
C ALA A 143 3.37 8.69 13.14
N ARG A 144 2.59 9.74 12.80
CA ARG A 144 2.33 10.87 13.70
C ARG A 144 1.63 10.49 15.02
N VAL A 145 0.94 9.36 15.06
CA VAL A 145 0.21 8.85 16.24
C VAL A 145 1.17 8.30 17.32
N ILE A 146 2.44 8.04 16.95
CA ILE A 146 3.47 7.54 17.87
C ILE A 146 4.00 8.69 18.75
N GLU A 147 3.77 8.60 20.05
CA GLU A 147 4.20 9.59 21.06
C GLU A 147 5.73 9.61 21.24
N ASN A 148 6.36 8.43 21.28
CA ASN A 148 7.79 8.32 21.45
C ASN A 148 8.52 8.75 20.17
N ARG A 149 9.35 9.79 20.29
CA ARG A 149 10.10 10.33 19.15
C ARG A 149 11.03 9.29 18.52
N ARG A 150 11.68 8.45 19.33
CA ARG A 150 12.61 7.42 18.84
C ARG A 150 11.89 6.42 17.94
N ASP A 151 10.79 5.85 18.44
CA ASP A 151 10.00 4.84 17.72
C ASP A 151 9.36 5.43 16.46
N ARG A 152 8.92 6.69 16.52
CA ARG A 152 8.40 7.41 15.36
C ARG A 152 9.45 7.58 14.26
N PHE A 153 10.66 8.02 14.60
CA PHE A 153 11.72 8.17 13.60
C PHE A 153 12.15 6.83 13.01
N ILE A 154 12.28 5.78 13.83
CA ILE A 154 12.58 4.43 13.35
C ILE A 154 11.49 3.97 12.38
N THR A 155 10.22 4.16 12.73
CA THR A 155 9.08 3.77 11.88
C THR A 155 9.09 4.51 10.54
N ILE A 156 9.35 5.82 10.53
CA ILE A 156 9.45 6.63 9.30
C ILE A 156 10.66 6.24 8.45
N LEU A 157 11.79 5.88 9.06
CA LEU A 157 13.01 5.45 8.36
C LEU A 157 12.87 4.04 7.77
N VAL A 158 12.13 3.15 8.45
CA VAL A 158 11.89 1.77 8.01
C VAL A 158 10.74 1.68 7.00
N ALA A 159 9.75 2.56 7.06
CA ALA A 159 8.61 2.55 6.13
C ALA A 159 9.02 2.53 4.64
N PRO A 160 9.98 3.34 4.16
CA PRO A 160 10.48 3.26 2.79
C PRO A 160 11.35 2.05 2.49
N LEU A 161 11.80 1.27 3.47
CA LEU A 161 12.52 0.01 3.21
C LEU A 161 11.54 -1.11 2.89
N MET A 162 10.28 -0.98 3.30
CA MET A 162 9.21 -1.88 2.89
C MET A 162 8.86 -1.63 1.42
N SER A 163 8.93 -2.67 0.60
CA SER A 163 8.67 -2.56 -0.83
C SER A 163 7.17 -2.48 -1.11
N CYS A 164 6.67 -1.29 -1.44
CA CYS A 164 5.33 -1.13 -1.97
C CYS A 164 5.25 -1.65 -3.42
N SER A 165 4.06 -2.06 -3.87
CA SER A 165 3.82 -2.57 -5.22
C SER A 165 4.31 -1.64 -6.34
N ALA A 166 4.32 -0.33 -6.08
CA ALA A 166 4.78 0.69 -7.03
C ALA A 166 6.30 0.67 -7.31
N ARG A 167 7.12 0.01 -6.47
CA ARG A 167 8.56 -0.13 -6.72
C ARG A 167 8.92 -1.27 -7.66
N ILE A 168 8.08 -2.30 -7.76
CA ILE A 168 8.33 -3.46 -8.63
C ILE A 168 8.50 -3.02 -10.09
N PRO A 169 7.62 -2.18 -10.68
CA PRO A 169 7.80 -1.69 -12.05
C PRO A 169 9.10 -0.92 -12.25
N VAL A 170 9.51 -0.09 -11.28
CA VAL A 170 10.75 0.69 -11.35
C VAL A 170 11.97 -0.23 -11.32
N TYR A 171 11.98 -1.23 -10.44
CA TYR A 171 13.05 -2.22 -10.37
C TYR A 171 13.12 -3.08 -11.63
N VAL A 172 11.98 -3.46 -12.20
CA VAL A 172 11.93 -4.16 -13.50
C VAL A 172 12.46 -3.27 -14.61
N LEU A 173 12.09 -2.00 -14.66
CA LEU A 173 12.53 -1.06 -15.69
C LEU A 173 14.04 -0.83 -15.61
N LEU A 174 14.58 -0.56 -14.41
CA LEU A 174 16.02 -0.39 -14.19
C LEU A 174 16.80 -1.67 -14.52
N THR A 175 16.32 -2.84 -14.07
CA THR A 175 16.99 -4.11 -14.39
C THR A 175 16.96 -4.44 -15.88
N SER A 176 15.88 -4.10 -16.59
CA SER A 176 15.77 -4.29 -18.04
C SER A 176 16.66 -3.34 -18.85
N ALA A 177 16.87 -2.11 -18.36
CA ALA A 177 17.65 -1.08 -19.05
C ALA A 177 19.17 -1.25 -18.85
N PHE A 178 19.61 -1.62 -17.65
CA PHE A 178 21.03 -1.67 -17.30
C PHE A 178 21.65 -3.07 -17.35
N ILE A 179 20.86 -4.15 -17.20
CA ILE A 179 21.39 -5.52 -17.20
C ILE A 179 21.08 -6.23 -18.52
N PRO A 180 22.11 -6.60 -19.31
CA PRO A 180 21.93 -7.44 -20.48
C PRO A 180 21.46 -8.84 -20.06
N SER A 181 20.44 -9.38 -20.74
CA SER A 181 19.93 -10.72 -20.48
C SER A 181 20.87 -11.78 -21.04
N PHE A 182 21.70 -12.35 -20.19
CA PHE A 182 22.40 -13.60 -20.48
C PHE A 182 21.81 -14.72 -19.62
N ALA A 183 21.61 -15.88 -20.22
CA ALA A 183 21.15 -17.06 -19.51
C ALA A 183 22.35 -17.64 -18.73
N ILE A 184 22.25 -17.66 -17.40
CA ILE A 184 23.25 -18.30 -16.53
C ILE A 184 22.98 -19.82 -16.52
N VAL A 185 21.70 -20.19 -16.46
CA VAL A 185 21.20 -21.56 -16.68
C VAL A 185 20.22 -21.48 -17.85
N PRO A 186 20.42 -22.24 -18.94
CA PRO A 186 19.45 -22.29 -20.03
C PRO A 186 18.07 -22.63 -19.46
N TRP A 187 17.06 -21.82 -19.79
CA TRP A 187 15.65 -21.99 -19.42
C TRP A 187 15.23 -21.58 -17.98
N ILE A 188 16.11 -21.56 -16.98
CA ILE A 188 15.70 -21.31 -15.57
C ILE A 188 16.20 -19.99 -14.97
N LEU A 189 17.38 -19.48 -15.36
CA LEU A 189 17.99 -18.33 -14.68
C LEU A 189 18.57 -17.34 -15.67
N SER A 190 17.95 -16.16 -15.74
CA SER A 190 18.51 -14.99 -16.41
C SER A 190 19.26 -14.12 -15.39
N SER A 191 20.32 -13.46 -15.85
CA SER A 191 21.04 -12.42 -15.09
C SER A 191 20.10 -11.37 -14.51
N ARG A 192 19.04 -10.97 -15.23
CA ARG A 192 18.05 -9.99 -14.75
C ARG A 192 17.26 -10.50 -13.54
N SER A 193 16.81 -11.75 -13.59
CA SER A 193 16.04 -12.36 -12.49
C SER A 193 16.89 -12.51 -11.23
N LEU A 194 18.18 -12.84 -11.38
CA LEU A 194 19.11 -12.95 -10.26
C LEU A 194 19.39 -11.59 -9.62
N VAL A 195 19.59 -10.55 -10.42
CA VAL A 195 19.78 -9.17 -9.91
C VAL A 195 18.51 -8.65 -9.23
N PHE A 196 17.33 -8.91 -9.82
CA PHE A 196 16.05 -8.54 -9.20
C PHE A 196 15.84 -9.24 -7.85
N PHE A 197 16.15 -10.54 -7.77
CA PHE A 197 16.09 -11.30 -6.52
C PHE A 197 17.06 -10.77 -5.46
N LEU A 198 18.30 -10.46 -5.86
CA LEU A 198 19.33 -9.93 -4.96
C LEU A 198 18.99 -8.52 -4.46
N MET A 199 18.35 -7.69 -5.29
CA MET A 199 17.81 -6.39 -4.87
C MET A 199 16.66 -6.51 -3.87
N TYR A 200 15.79 -7.51 -4.00
CA TYR A 200 14.66 -7.70 -3.08
C TYR A 200 15.08 -8.29 -1.72
N PHE A 201 16.23 -8.96 -1.68
CA PHE A 201 16.78 -9.55 -0.46
C PHE A 201 17.55 -8.53 0.41
N ILE A 202 17.93 -7.38 -0.15
CA ILE A 202 18.60 -6.26 0.54
C ILE A 202 17.55 -5.31 1.13
#